data_AF-F7KGE4-F1
#
_entry.id   AF-F7KGE4-F1
#
_cell.length_a   1.000
_cell.length_b   1.000
_cell.length_c   1.000
_cell.angle_alpha   90.00
_cell.angle_beta   90.00
_cell.angle_gamma   90.00
#
_symmetry.space_group_name_H-M   'P 1'
#
loop_
_entity.id
_entity.type
_entity.pdbx_description
1 polymer ?
#
loop_
_entity_poly.entity_id
_entity_poly.type
_entity_poly.pdbx_seq_one_letter_code
_entity_poly.pdbx_strand_id
1 'polypeptide(L)'
;MNLVERLKKDKKGFTLIEMIVVIVILGILLAILVPGMIKYIDKAKDKQIMVNAHAAYMDATTAAAEAYGLPGGDIEAAQDAANDVKTATGTVSGVTYEKDKGITAMTYTDDASKKTVKIEGGEWKEVE
;
A
#
# COMPACT_ATOMS: atom_id res chain seq x y z
N MET A 1 55.49 8.74 33.58
CA MET A 1 54.30 7.89 33.75
C MET A 1 53.72 7.58 32.38
N ASN A 2 53.69 6.31 31.99
CA ASN A 2 53.32 5.89 30.65
C ASN A 2 51.80 5.99 30.41
N LEU A 3 51.38 6.58 29.29
CA LEU A 3 49.97 6.67 28.85
C LEU A 3 49.32 5.28 28.70
N VAL A 4 50.11 4.28 28.33
CA VAL A 4 49.70 2.88 28.14
C VAL A 4 49.26 2.22 29.46
N GLU A 5 49.83 2.63 30.60
CA GLU A 5 49.42 2.12 31.92
C GLU A 5 48.08 2.70 32.40
N ARG A 6 47.72 3.92 31.97
CA ARG A 6 46.43 4.53 32.33
C ARG A 6 45.27 3.82 31.62
N LEU A 7 45.44 3.52 30.33
CA LEU A 7 44.45 2.80 29.50
C LEU A 7 44.12 1.38 30.00
N LYS A 8 45.04 0.70 30.68
CA LYS A 8 44.79 -0.61 31.30
C LYS A 8 44.02 -0.52 32.62
N LYS A 9 44.09 0.60 33.33
CA LYS A 9 43.38 0.82 34.61
C LYS A 9 41.94 1.30 34.42
N ASP A 10 41.59 1.79 33.24
CA ASP A 10 40.23 2.24 32.88
C ASP A 10 39.35 1.14 32.25
N LYS A 11 39.66 -0.14 32.47
CA LYS A 11 38.74 -1.24 32.13
C LYS A 11 37.70 -1.44 33.24
N LYS A 12 36.83 -0.45 33.44
CA LYS A 12 35.57 -0.68 34.17
C LYS A 12 34.64 -1.46 33.25
N GLY A 13 34.71 -2.80 33.34
CA GLY A 13 33.84 -3.69 32.60
C GLY A 13 32.39 -3.53 33.05
N PHE A 14 31.48 -3.54 32.08
CA PHE A 14 30.04 -3.58 32.31
C PHE A 14 29.69 -4.87 33.05
N THR A 15 28.88 -4.80 34.09
CA THR A 15 28.51 -5.99 34.86
C THR A 15 27.44 -6.79 34.10
N LEU A 16 27.49 -8.13 34.18
CA LEU A 16 26.47 -8.98 33.55
C LEU A 16 25.06 -8.65 34.04
N ILE A 17 24.93 -8.24 35.30
CA ILE A 17 23.65 -7.84 35.89
C ILE A 17 23.06 -6.59 35.23
N GLU A 18 23.90 -5.60 34.88
CA GLU A 18 23.42 -4.42 34.16
C GLU A 18 22.88 -4.79 32.78
N MET A 19 23.47 -5.78 32.09
CA MET A 19 22.96 -6.22 30.79
C MET A 19 21.63 -6.95 30.93
N ILE A 20 21.46 -7.76 31.98
CA ILE A 20 20.21 -8.46 32.28
C ILE A 20 19.07 -7.46 32.54
N VAL A 21 19.32 -6.40 33.32
CA VAL A 21 18.28 -5.39 33.60
C VAL A 21 17.90 -4.64 32.31
N VAL A 22 18.87 -4.31 31.46
CA VAL A 22 18.62 -3.62 30.18
C VAL A 22 17.76 -4.47 29.25
N ILE A 23 18.08 -5.76 29.05
CA ILE A 23 17.27 -6.63 28.18
C ILE A 23 15.86 -6.86 28.73
N VAL A 24 15.69 -6.89 30.06
CA VAL A 24 14.37 -7.01 30.69
C VAL A 24 13.52 -5.77 30.40
N ILE A 25 14.07 -4.58 30.57
CA ILE A 25 13.35 -3.32 30.26
C ILE A 25 13.05 -3.22 28.76
N LEU A 26 14.02 -3.54 27.89
CA LEU A 26 13.80 -3.58 26.44
C LEU A 26 12.70 -4.59 26.06
N GLY A 27 12.66 -5.75 26.70
CA GLY A 27 11.62 -6.76 26.49
C GLY A 27 10.22 -6.23 26.81
N ILE A 28 10.05 -5.54 27.94
CA ILE A 28 8.77 -4.92 28.33
C ILE A 28 8.34 -3.85 27.33
N LEU A 29 9.27 -2.98 26.89
CA LEU A 29 8.97 -1.94 25.91
C LEU A 29 8.55 -2.53 24.56
N LEU A 30 9.28 -3.54 24.08
CA LEU A 30 8.96 -4.22 22.82
C LEU A 30 7.59 -4.90 22.87
N ALA A 31 7.23 -5.51 24.01
CA ALA A 31 5.94 -6.19 24.18
C ALA A 31 4.73 -5.25 23.97
N ILE A 32 4.85 -3.98 24.38
CA ILE A 32 3.78 -2.98 24.20
C ILE A 32 3.87 -2.32 22.82
N LEU A 33 5.09 -2.06 22.33
CA LEU A 33 5.32 -1.28 21.11
C LEU A 33 4.98 -2.04 19.82
N VAL A 34 5.42 -3.30 19.71
CA VAL A 34 5.27 -4.12 18.48
C VAL A 34 3.82 -4.28 18.03
N PRO A 35 2.84 -4.67 18.88
CA PRO A 35 1.47 -4.88 18.42
C PRO A 35 0.80 -3.58 17.93
N GLY A 36 1.16 -2.43 18.52
CA GLY A 36 0.68 -1.14 18.04
C GLY A 36 1.19 -0.81 16.64
N MET A 37 2.48 -1.05 16.39
CA MET A 37 3.12 -0.72 15.12
C MET A 37 2.57 -1.53 13.93
N ILE A 38 2.30 -2.82 14.12
CA ILE A 38 1.78 -3.70 13.06
C ILE A 38 0.44 -3.15 12.52
N LYS A 39 -0.48 -2.75 13.41
CA LYS A 39 -1.77 -2.17 13.00
C LYS A 39 -1.63 -0.89 12.18
N TYR A 40 -0.63 -0.06 12.47
CA TYR A 40 -0.38 1.16 11.70
C TYR A 40 0.19 0.85 10.31
N ILE A 41 1.05 -0.16 10.21
CA ILE A 41 1.59 -0.62 8.93
C ILE A 41 0.47 -1.16 8.04
N ASP A 42 -0.43 -1.97 8.60
CA ASP A 42 -1.57 -2.52 7.84
C ASP A 42 -2.49 -1.40 7.33
N LYS A 43 -2.85 -0.44 8.19
CA LYS A 43 -3.63 0.74 7.77
C LYS A 43 -2.92 1.59 6.72
N ALA A 44 -1.60 1.71 6.78
CA ALA A 44 -0.82 2.43 5.78
C ALA A 44 -0.85 1.71 4.43
N LYS A 45 -0.74 0.38 4.43
CA LYS A 45 -0.88 -0.44 3.23
C LYS A 45 -2.28 -0.33 2.62
N ASP A 46 -3.32 -0.38 3.43
CA ASP A 46 -4.71 -0.24 2.96
C ASP A 46 -4.93 1.12 2.28
N LYS A 47 -4.45 2.20 2.91
CA LYS A 47 -4.46 3.54 2.31
C LYS A 47 -3.65 3.60 1.00
N GLN A 48 -2.51 2.93 0.93
CA GLN A 48 -1.69 2.89 -0.27
C GLN A 48 -2.42 2.17 -1.41
N ILE A 49 -3.07 1.05 -1.12
CA ILE A 49 -3.89 0.31 -2.11
C ILE A 49 -5.03 1.20 -2.62
N MET A 50 -5.70 1.95 -1.73
CA MET A 50 -6.72 2.90 -2.14
C MET A 50 -6.18 3.99 -3.06
N VAL A 51 -5.02 4.58 -2.76
CA VAL A 51 -4.37 5.56 -3.65
C VAL A 51 -4.03 4.95 -5.01
N ASN A 52 -3.52 3.72 -5.04
CA ASN A 52 -3.23 3.01 -6.28
C ASN A 52 -4.51 2.73 -7.08
N ALA A 53 -5.60 2.38 -6.42
CA ALA A 53 -6.90 2.16 -7.06
C ALA A 53 -7.45 3.46 -7.69
N HIS A 54 -7.27 4.61 -7.03
CA HIS A 54 -7.62 5.92 -7.60
C HIS A 54 -6.79 6.24 -8.85
N ALA A 55 -5.48 5.98 -8.82
CA ALA A 55 -4.62 6.16 -9.99
C ALA A 55 -5.06 5.25 -11.15
N ALA A 56 -5.30 3.97 -10.86
CA ALA A 56 -5.81 3.01 -11.84
C ALA A 56 -7.15 3.45 -12.44
N TYR A 57 -8.04 4.03 -11.62
CA TYR A 57 -9.30 4.57 -12.10
C TYR A 57 -9.12 5.74 -13.07
N MET A 58 -8.17 6.64 -12.80
CA MET A 58 -7.85 7.75 -13.72
C MET A 58 -7.27 7.22 -15.03
N ASP A 59 -6.39 6.23 -14.97
CA ASP A 59 -5.79 5.61 -16.16
C ASP A 59 -6.84 4.92 -17.02
N ALA A 60 -7.70 4.11 -16.40
CA ALA A 60 -8.80 3.44 -17.08
C ALA A 60 -9.86 4.41 -17.61
N THR A 61 -10.14 5.51 -16.91
CA THR A 61 -11.04 6.57 -17.41
C THR A 61 -10.45 7.24 -18.65
N THR A 62 -9.14 7.48 -18.65
CA THR A 62 -8.44 8.06 -19.81
C THR A 62 -8.48 7.08 -20.99
N ALA A 63 -8.13 5.81 -20.78
CA ALA A 63 -8.17 4.78 -21.82
C ALA A 63 -9.58 4.59 -22.40
N ALA A 64 -10.62 4.58 -21.56
CA ALA A 64 -12.01 4.50 -21.99
C ALA A 64 -12.39 5.71 -22.87
N ALA A 65 -12.04 6.92 -22.44
CA ALA A 65 -12.36 8.15 -23.16
C ALA A 65 -11.65 8.24 -24.51
N GLU A 66 -10.38 7.82 -24.58
CA GLU A 66 -9.62 7.75 -25.82
C GLU A 66 -10.25 6.75 -26.80
N ALA A 67 -10.55 5.53 -26.34
CA ALA A 67 -11.19 4.50 -27.17
C ALA A 67 -12.57 4.94 -27.67
N TYR A 68 -13.37 5.57 -26.82
CA TYR A 68 -14.68 6.11 -27.21
C TYR A 68 -14.59 7.24 -28.25
N GLY A 69 -13.51 8.03 -28.20
CA GLY A 69 -13.28 9.16 -29.10
C GLY A 69 -12.80 8.78 -30.51
N LEU A 70 -12.44 7.51 -30.74
CA LEU A 70 -11.97 7.04 -32.05
C LEU A 70 -13.12 6.89 -33.06
N PRO A 71 -12.85 6.98 -34.37
CA PRO A 71 -13.85 6.69 -35.39
C PRO A 71 -14.31 5.23 -35.29
N GLY A 72 -15.59 5.03 -34.97
CA GLY A 72 -16.17 3.71 -34.68
C GLY A 72 -16.10 3.30 -33.21
N GLY A 73 -15.60 4.16 -32.33
CA GLY A 73 -15.63 3.97 -30.89
C GLY A 73 -17.05 3.92 -30.35
N ASP A 74 -17.29 2.92 -29.51
CA ASP A 74 -18.57 2.67 -28.86
C ASP A 74 -18.34 2.27 -27.39
N ILE A 75 -19.41 1.93 -26.68
CA ILE A 75 -19.34 1.66 -25.24
C ILE A 75 -18.50 0.39 -24.98
N GLU A 76 -18.62 -0.64 -25.83
CA GLU A 76 -17.85 -1.88 -25.65
C GLU A 76 -16.36 -1.61 -25.79
N ALA A 77 -15.94 -0.88 -26.84
CA ALA A 77 -14.54 -0.48 -27.02
C ALA A 77 -13.97 0.32 -25.82
N ALA A 78 -14.77 1.21 -25.23
CA ALA A 78 -14.38 1.99 -24.06
C ALA A 78 -14.23 1.10 -22.81
N GLN A 79 -15.12 0.13 -22.61
CA GLN A 79 -15.03 -0.83 -21.51
C GLN A 79 -13.83 -1.76 -21.66
N ASP A 80 -13.59 -2.28 -22.86
CA ASP A 80 -12.48 -3.19 -23.13
C ASP A 80 -11.13 -2.47 -22.90
N ALA A 81 -10.97 -1.26 -23.43
CA ALA A 81 -9.76 -0.46 -23.22
C ALA A 81 -9.48 -0.18 -21.73
N ALA A 82 -10.53 0.08 -20.95
CA ALA A 82 -10.39 0.28 -19.51
C ALA A 82 -10.08 -1.00 -18.73
N ASN A 83 -10.65 -2.15 -19.12
CA ASN A 83 -10.34 -3.45 -18.52
C ASN A 83 -8.91 -3.92 -18.87
N ASP A 84 -8.37 -3.48 -20.01
CA ASP A 84 -6.99 -3.80 -20.41
C ASP A 84 -5.94 -2.97 -19.67
N VAL A 85 -6.34 -1.97 -18.86
CA VAL A 85 -5.41 -1.21 -18.04
C VAL A 85 -4.74 -2.08 -16.99
N LYS A 86 -3.41 -2.15 -17.08
CA LYS A 86 -2.53 -2.76 -16.08
C LYS A 86 -1.67 -1.67 -15.48
N THR A 87 -1.68 -1.57 -14.16
CA THR A 87 -0.78 -0.68 -13.44
C THR A 87 0.45 -1.46 -12.99
N ALA A 88 1.49 -0.76 -12.53
CA ALA A 88 2.67 -1.42 -11.97
C ALA A 88 2.35 -2.20 -10.67
N THR A 89 1.20 -1.93 -10.05
CA THR A 89 0.85 -2.43 -8.72
C THR A 89 -0.38 -3.34 -8.72
N GLY A 90 -1.08 -3.46 -9.85
CA GLY A 90 -2.30 -4.25 -9.90
C GLY A 90 -3.03 -4.20 -11.24
N THR A 91 -4.23 -4.75 -11.22
CA THR A 91 -5.06 -4.95 -12.42
C THR A 91 -6.43 -4.31 -12.26
N VAL A 92 -6.95 -3.77 -13.36
CA VAL A 92 -8.32 -3.25 -13.45
C VAL A 92 -9.22 -4.35 -14.04
N SER A 93 -10.44 -4.48 -13.54
CA SER A 93 -11.43 -5.44 -14.03
C SER A 93 -12.86 -5.01 -13.71
N GLY A 94 -13.85 -5.63 -14.36
CA GLY A 94 -15.26 -5.40 -14.09
C GLY A 94 -15.71 -3.97 -14.41
N VAL A 95 -15.08 -3.32 -15.40
CA VAL A 95 -15.39 -1.94 -15.75
C VAL A 95 -16.77 -1.83 -16.41
N THR A 96 -17.59 -0.91 -15.90
CA THR A 96 -18.84 -0.45 -16.54
C THR A 96 -18.68 0.99 -16.97
N TYR A 97 -18.88 1.27 -18.26
CA TYR A 97 -18.78 2.61 -18.84
C TYR A 97 -20.14 3.08 -19.33
N GLU A 98 -20.51 4.32 -18.99
CA GLU A 98 -21.72 4.99 -19.46
C GLU A 98 -21.34 6.28 -20.19
N LYS A 99 -21.90 6.50 -21.38
CA LYS A 99 -21.58 7.62 -22.28
C LYS A 99 -21.52 8.99 -21.59
N ASP A 100 -22.51 9.29 -20.74
CA ASP A 100 -22.64 10.60 -20.09
C ASP A 100 -22.03 10.67 -18.69
N LYS A 101 -21.55 9.53 -18.14
CA LYS A 101 -21.06 9.44 -16.76
C LYS A 101 -19.63 8.93 -16.64
N GLY A 102 -19.04 8.43 -17.72
CA GLY A 102 -17.74 7.75 -17.68
C GLY A 102 -17.85 6.39 -16.98
N ILE A 103 -16.81 6.00 -16.24
CA ILE A 103 -16.79 4.72 -15.54
C ILE A 103 -17.68 4.79 -14.29
N THR A 104 -18.70 3.94 -14.21
CA THR A 104 -19.65 3.88 -13.07
C THR A 104 -19.45 2.68 -12.17
N ALA A 105 -18.76 1.65 -12.66
CA ALA A 105 -18.26 0.56 -11.85
C ALA A 105 -16.85 0.13 -12.28
N MET A 106 -15.99 -0.22 -11.33
CA MET A 106 -14.66 -0.77 -11.58
C MET A 106 -14.15 -1.53 -10.35
N THR A 107 -13.39 -2.59 -10.56
CA THR A 107 -12.63 -3.30 -9.53
C THR A 107 -11.14 -3.19 -9.81
N TYR A 108 -10.38 -2.65 -8.86
CA TYR A 108 -8.93 -2.72 -8.83
C TYR A 108 -8.49 -3.87 -7.91
N THR A 109 -7.55 -4.69 -8.36
CA THR A 109 -6.94 -5.77 -7.56
C THR A 109 -5.46 -5.50 -7.39
N ASP A 110 -4.99 -5.33 -6.16
CA ASP A 110 -3.58 -5.17 -5.85
C ASP A 110 -2.82 -6.50 -5.99
N ASP A 111 -1.70 -6.49 -6.70
CA ASP A 111 -1.01 -7.73 -7.02
C ASP A 111 -0.24 -8.33 -5.83
N ALA A 112 0.23 -7.49 -4.91
CA ALA A 112 1.05 -7.94 -3.79
C ALA A 112 0.20 -8.50 -2.64
N SER A 113 -0.90 -7.82 -2.32
CA SER A 113 -1.79 -8.15 -1.21
C SER A 113 -3.01 -8.97 -1.62
N LYS A 114 -3.35 -8.97 -2.92
CA LYS A 114 -4.58 -9.56 -3.49
C LYS A 114 -5.88 -8.93 -2.97
N LYS A 115 -5.78 -7.83 -2.21
CA LYS A 115 -6.94 -7.04 -1.80
C LYS A 115 -7.57 -6.35 -2.99
N THR A 116 -8.89 -6.18 -2.92
CA THR A 116 -9.65 -5.54 -3.99
C THR A 116 -10.28 -4.23 -3.52
N VAL A 117 -10.36 -3.26 -4.42
CA VAL A 117 -11.05 -1.99 -4.19
C VAL A 117 -12.04 -1.80 -5.31
N LYS A 118 -13.30 -1.60 -4.97
CA LYS A 118 -14.38 -1.37 -5.93
C LYS A 118 -14.85 0.06 -5.86
N ILE A 119 -15.18 0.60 -7.01
CA ILE A 119 -16.00 1.81 -7.13
C ILE A 119 -17.30 1.40 -7.79
N GLU A 120 -18.43 1.76 -7.18
CA GLU A 120 -19.78 1.52 -7.72
C GLU A 120 -20.67 2.71 -7.35
N GLY A 121 -21.29 3.33 -8.36
CA GLY A 121 -22.18 4.48 -8.11
C GLY A 121 -21.48 5.70 -7.51
N GLY A 122 -20.16 5.82 -7.71
CA GLY A 122 -19.33 6.90 -7.16
C GLY A 122 -18.83 6.67 -5.74
N GLU A 123 -19.19 5.56 -5.11
CA GLU A 123 -18.70 5.19 -3.77
C GLU A 123 -17.54 4.20 -3.86
N TRP A 124 -16.46 4.51 -3.16
CA TRP A 124 -15.31 3.61 -3.00
C TRP A 124 -15.57 2.63 -1.85
N LYS A 125 -15.47 1.34 -2.15
CA LYS A 125 -15.65 0.24 -1.20
C LYS A 125 -14.42 -0.64 -1.23
N GLU A 126 -13.78 -0.80 -0.07
CA GLU A 126 -12.76 -1.83 0.11
C GLU A 126 -13.47 -3.19 0.13
N VAL A 127 -12.95 -4.13 -0.65
CA VAL A 127 -13.44 -5.50 -0.71
C VAL A 127 -12.25 -6.40 -0.37
N GLU A 128 -12.28 -6.96 0.83
CA GLU A 128 -11.21 -7.83 1.36
C GLU A 128 -10.78 -8.92 0.38
#